data_AF-A0A7T4WHK7-F1
#
_entry.id   AF-A0A7T4WHK7-F1
#
_cell.length_a   1.000
_cell.length_b   1.000
_cell.length_c   1.000
_cell.angle_alpha   90.00
_cell.angle_beta   90.00
_cell.angle_gamma   90.00
#
_symmetry.space_group_name_H-M   'P 1'
#
loop_
_entity.id
_entity.type
_entity.pdbx_description
1 polymer ?
#
loop_
_entity_poly.entity_id
_entity_poly.type
_entity_poly.pdbx_seq_one_letter_code
_entity_poly.pdbx_strand_id
1 'polypeptide(L)'
;MSDDGTDRSTQRALDPPDDDLDQVFGPETASVPSRTRARTWVVIGVGVLAVAAVIVVALGSIVGSVQNGIGGVFPRPEAALDRFDARVSDLPGVVEVRHHEPRKTAFASYDATATVRADPALDRAARADLVEAVSRAAEDAGGNGVRIVAIADLGVLHVGVTGDRAVTERRLVLADTLDRIGGVTAVRCSWARGTEASDDDADQSVVVETPGRGKALPPIVARVTEDTQRVFPGADVEVRAPQ
;
A
#
# COMPACT_ATOMS: atom_id res chain seq x y z
N MET A 1 27.63 -13.43 -90.63
CA MET A 1 28.31 -14.70 -90.98
C MET A 1 28.83 -15.26 -89.66
N SER A 2 28.00 -15.82 -88.77
CA SER A 2 26.77 -16.60 -88.91
C SER A 2 26.95 -17.84 -89.76
N ASP A 3 27.18 -18.97 -89.07
CA ASP A 3 26.44 -20.23 -89.11
C ASP A 3 27.25 -21.24 -88.29
N ASP A 4 26.73 -22.25 -87.60
CA ASP A 4 25.37 -22.70 -87.28
C ASP A 4 25.58 -23.90 -86.31
N GLY A 5 24.57 -24.28 -85.53
CA GLY A 5 24.68 -25.46 -84.67
C GLY A 5 23.69 -25.55 -83.52
N THR A 6 22.44 -25.17 -83.76
CA THR A 6 21.25 -25.49 -82.96
C THR A 6 20.99 -27.00 -82.82
N ASP A 7 20.57 -27.47 -81.64
CA ASP A 7 19.24 -28.11 -81.44
C ASP A 7 19.07 -28.60 -79.97
N ARG A 8 18.14 -27.99 -79.21
CA ARG A 8 16.79 -28.50 -78.85
C ARG A 8 16.81 -29.61 -77.78
N SER A 9 16.51 -29.29 -76.51
CA SER A 9 15.16 -29.24 -75.91
C SER A 9 14.39 -30.56 -75.95
N THR A 10 14.33 -31.25 -74.81
CA THR A 10 13.11 -31.95 -74.39
C THR A 10 12.97 -31.97 -72.86
N GLN A 11 11.73 -31.80 -72.43
CA GLN A 11 11.21 -31.51 -71.10
C GLN A 11 10.39 -32.72 -70.62
N ARG A 12 10.16 -32.83 -69.29
CA ARG A 12 9.33 -33.79 -68.49
C ARG A 12 10.11 -34.98 -67.88
N ALA A 13 9.84 -35.43 -66.65
CA ALA A 13 8.77 -35.17 -65.67
C ALA A 13 9.28 -35.45 -64.24
N LEU A 14 8.52 -34.97 -63.26
CA LEU A 14 8.66 -35.21 -61.81
C LEU A 14 8.60 -36.71 -61.46
N ASP A 15 9.39 -37.14 -60.47
CA ASP A 15 8.99 -38.13 -59.46
C ASP A 15 9.79 -37.89 -58.14
N PRO A 16 9.14 -37.86 -56.96
CA PRO A 16 9.78 -37.75 -55.65
C PRO A 16 10.33 -39.13 -55.17
N PRO A 17 11.46 -39.19 -54.44
CA PRO A 17 11.95 -40.47 -53.93
C PRO A 17 11.10 -40.95 -52.75
N ASP A 18 10.54 -42.15 -52.91
CA ASP A 18 9.82 -42.92 -51.89
C ASP A 18 10.68 -43.17 -50.64
N ASP A 19 10.06 -42.94 -49.48
CA ASP A 19 10.57 -43.19 -48.13
C ASP A 19 10.66 -44.70 -47.84
N ASP A 20 11.83 -45.29 -48.12
CA ASP A 20 12.15 -46.70 -47.84
C ASP A 20 12.45 -46.99 -46.34
N LEU A 21 11.75 -46.32 -45.42
CA LEU A 21 11.93 -46.51 -43.97
C LEU A 21 10.89 -47.44 -43.32
N ASP A 22 9.86 -47.86 -44.06
CA ASP A 22 8.75 -48.65 -43.53
C ASP A 22 8.95 -50.19 -43.58
N GLN A 23 10.09 -50.67 -44.11
CA GLN A 23 10.33 -52.12 -44.27
C GLN A 23 11.24 -52.75 -43.19
N VAL A 24 11.78 -51.97 -42.26
CA VAL A 24 12.78 -52.46 -41.27
C VAL A 24 12.18 -52.71 -39.87
N PHE A 25 10.98 -52.22 -39.58
CA PHE A 25 10.36 -52.39 -38.26
C PHE A 25 8.99 -53.06 -38.39
N GLY A 26 8.93 -54.34 -38.01
CA GLY A 26 7.69 -55.15 -38.02
C GLY A 26 6.56 -54.60 -37.14
N PRO A 27 5.36 -55.20 -37.23
CA PRO A 27 4.07 -54.62 -36.81
C PRO A 27 3.80 -54.66 -35.29
N GLU A 28 4.82 -54.43 -34.47
CA GLU A 28 4.77 -54.50 -33.00
C GLU A 28 5.34 -53.21 -32.36
N THR A 29 5.11 -52.05 -32.97
CA THR A 29 5.33 -50.75 -32.31
C THR A 29 4.04 -49.95 -32.29
N ALA A 30 3.13 -50.38 -31.43
CA ALA A 30 1.92 -49.65 -31.09
C ALA A 30 2.27 -48.19 -30.74
N SER A 31 1.71 -47.27 -31.52
CA SER A 31 1.75 -45.83 -31.31
C SER A 31 1.26 -45.49 -29.90
N VAL A 32 2.17 -45.20 -28.97
CA VAL A 32 1.81 -44.59 -27.69
C VAL A 32 1.28 -43.19 -28.01
N PRO A 33 0.05 -42.82 -27.61
CA PRO A 33 -0.49 -41.51 -27.94
C PRO A 33 0.38 -40.44 -27.29
N SER A 34 0.97 -39.58 -28.10
CA SER A 34 1.81 -38.44 -27.71
C SER A 34 0.98 -37.31 -27.08
N ARG A 35 0.23 -37.62 -26.02
CA ARG A 35 -0.57 -36.66 -25.24
C ARG A 35 0.22 -35.87 -24.20
N THR A 36 1.53 -35.69 -24.40
CA THR A 36 2.43 -35.03 -23.44
C THR A 36 3.26 -33.88 -24.02
N ARG A 37 3.08 -33.49 -25.30
CA ARG A 37 3.76 -32.29 -25.85
C ARG A 37 2.98 -31.00 -25.69
N ALA A 38 1.65 -31.01 -25.72
CA ALA A 38 0.86 -29.79 -25.56
C ALA A 38 0.98 -29.17 -24.15
N ARG A 39 1.10 -30.01 -23.12
CA ARG A 39 1.17 -29.56 -21.73
C ARG A 39 2.48 -28.83 -21.41
N THR A 40 3.58 -29.24 -22.04
CA THR A 40 4.91 -28.62 -21.84
C THR A 40 4.99 -27.24 -22.50
N TRP A 41 4.41 -27.06 -23.69
CA TRP A 41 4.35 -25.75 -24.35
C TRP A 41 3.47 -24.75 -23.59
N VAL A 42 2.37 -25.20 -22.99
CA VAL A 42 1.54 -24.37 -22.11
C VAL A 42 2.29 -23.98 -20.84
N VAL A 43 3.03 -24.90 -20.21
CA VAL A 43 3.81 -24.59 -18.99
C VAL A 43 4.95 -23.61 -19.29
N ILE A 44 5.65 -23.77 -20.41
CA ILE A 44 6.70 -22.83 -20.84
C ILE A 44 6.07 -21.47 -21.20
N GLY A 45 4.95 -21.45 -21.92
CA GLY A 45 4.23 -20.23 -22.28
C GLY A 45 3.73 -19.46 -21.05
N VAL A 46 3.14 -20.16 -20.07
CA VAL A 46 2.69 -19.57 -18.80
C VAL A 46 3.88 -19.06 -17.98
N GLY A 47 4.99 -19.80 -17.93
CA GLY A 47 6.20 -19.38 -17.23
C GLY A 47 6.81 -18.10 -17.82
N VAL A 48 6.90 -18.01 -19.14
CA VAL A 48 7.41 -16.79 -19.82
C VAL A 48 6.48 -15.60 -19.59
N LEU A 49 5.16 -15.81 -19.60
CA LEU A 49 4.18 -14.74 -19.37
C LEU A 49 4.22 -14.24 -17.92
N ALA A 50 4.43 -15.14 -16.95
CA ALA A 50 4.65 -14.78 -15.56
C ALA A 50 5.95 -13.99 -15.36
N VAL A 51 7.06 -14.43 -15.98
CA VAL A 51 8.33 -13.69 -15.91
C VAL A 51 8.23 -12.33 -16.60
N ALA A 52 7.58 -12.26 -17.76
CA ALA A 52 7.33 -10.98 -18.45
C ALA A 52 6.45 -10.05 -17.62
N ALA A 53 5.41 -10.57 -16.95
CA ALA A 53 4.58 -9.79 -16.03
C ALA A 53 5.39 -9.29 -14.82
N VAL A 54 6.24 -10.14 -14.23
CA VAL A 54 7.14 -9.74 -13.14
C VAL A 54 8.13 -8.67 -13.61
N ILE A 55 8.71 -8.82 -14.81
CA ILE A 55 9.61 -7.83 -15.39
C ILE A 55 8.88 -6.53 -15.70
N VAL A 56 7.64 -6.57 -16.19
CA VAL A 56 6.83 -5.36 -16.43
C VAL A 56 6.45 -4.69 -15.10
N VAL A 57 6.12 -5.45 -14.06
CA VAL A 57 5.85 -4.91 -12.71
C VAL A 57 7.12 -4.33 -12.09
N ALA A 58 8.25 -5.01 -12.22
CA ALA A 58 9.54 -4.54 -11.72
C ALA A 58 10.07 -3.33 -12.51
N LEU A 59 9.91 -3.32 -13.84
CA LEU A 59 10.24 -2.16 -14.66
C LEU A 59 9.23 -1.02 -14.44
N GLY A 60 7.97 -1.32 -14.17
CA GLY A 60 6.95 -0.35 -13.79
C GLY A 60 7.24 0.31 -12.45
N SER A 61 7.74 -0.44 -11.46
CA SER A 61 8.19 0.11 -10.19
C SER A 61 9.48 0.92 -10.34
N ILE A 62 10.40 0.50 -11.22
CA ILE A 62 11.60 1.27 -11.57
C ILE A 62 11.24 2.56 -12.34
N VAL A 63 10.32 2.52 -13.31
CA VAL A 63 9.91 3.71 -14.09
C VAL A 63 9.05 4.67 -13.25
N GLY A 64 8.24 4.16 -12.32
CA GLY A 64 7.61 4.98 -11.27
C GLY A 64 8.65 5.65 -10.35
N SER A 65 9.78 4.98 -10.10
CA SER A 65 10.93 5.57 -9.41
C SER A 65 11.70 6.59 -10.27
N VAL A 66 11.70 6.45 -11.60
CA VAL A 66 12.42 7.36 -12.51
C VAL A 66 11.60 8.61 -12.85
N GLN A 67 10.27 8.53 -12.87
CA GLN A 67 9.39 9.73 -12.90
C GLN A 67 9.38 10.49 -11.57
N ASN A 68 9.92 9.90 -10.50
CA ASN A 68 10.23 10.56 -9.23
C ASN A 68 11.57 11.32 -9.21
N GLY A 69 12.27 11.47 -10.34
CA GLY A 69 13.42 12.37 -10.39
C GLY A 69 14.31 12.26 -11.62
N ILE A 70 14.02 13.06 -12.65
CA ILE A 70 15.12 13.61 -13.45
C ILE A 70 15.77 14.70 -12.57
N GLY A 71 16.72 14.28 -11.71
CA GLY A 71 17.46 15.13 -10.76
C GLY A 71 17.32 14.78 -9.26
N GLY A 72 17.05 13.51 -8.91
CA GLY A 72 16.79 13.07 -7.54
C GLY A 72 17.98 13.21 -6.57
N VAL A 73 17.77 13.95 -5.47
CA VAL A 73 18.41 13.80 -4.14
C VAL A 73 17.57 14.49 -3.04
N PHE A 74 16.70 15.44 -3.40
CA PHE A 74 16.03 16.30 -2.40
C PHE A 74 14.57 15.89 -2.11
N PRO A 75 14.20 15.77 -0.82
CA PRO A 75 12.82 15.55 -0.42
C PRO A 75 11.89 16.65 -0.93
N ARG A 76 10.69 16.26 -1.39
CA ARG A 76 9.65 17.19 -1.85
C ARG A 76 8.35 16.94 -1.06
N PRO A 77 8.22 17.50 0.15
CA PRO A 77 7.08 17.21 1.01
C PRO A 77 5.75 17.67 0.41
N GLU A 78 5.72 18.79 -0.33
CA GLU A 78 4.51 19.33 -0.97
C GLU A 78 4.01 18.37 -2.06
N ALA A 79 4.91 17.88 -2.92
CA ALA A 79 4.54 16.92 -3.96
C ALA A 79 4.11 15.55 -3.39
N ALA A 80 4.52 15.22 -2.17
CA ALA A 80 4.02 14.05 -1.46
C ALA A 80 2.60 14.31 -0.91
N LEU A 81 2.34 15.51 -0.37
CA LEU A 81 1.02 15.92 0.07
C LEU A 81 0.02 15.98 -1.09
N ASP A 82 0.41 16.49 -2.27
CA ASP A 82 -0.46 16.50 -3.45
C ASP A 82 -0.84 15.07 -3.90
N ARG A 83 0.11 14.14 -3.83
CA ARG A 83 -0.13 12.72 -4.13
C ARG A 83 -1.04 12.05 -3.09
N PHE A 84 -0.89 12.45 -1.83
CA PHE A 84 -1.75 11.98 -0.74
C PHE A 84 -3.18 12.51 -0.92
N ASP A 85 -3.33 13.81 -1.18
CA ASP A 85 -4.62 14.46 -1.43
C ASP A 85 -5.39 13.81 -2.57
N ALA A 86 -4.73 13.59 -3.71
CA ALA A 86 -5.32 12.91 -4.87
C ALA A 86 -5.83 11.48 -4.59
N ARG A 87 -5.37 10.84 -3.50
CA ARG A 87 -5.84 9.51 -3.07
C ARG A 87 -6.92 9.58 -1.99
N VAL A 88 -6.90 10.62 -1.16
CA VAL A 88 -7.75 10.71 0.04
C VAL A 88 -9.01 11.52 -0.21
N SER A 89 -8.96 12.55 -1.05
CA SER A 89 -10.09 13.47 -1.26
C SER A 89 -11.34 12.81 -1.84
N ASP A 90 -11.19 11.70 -2.57
CA ASP A 90 -12.30 10.92 -3.12
C ASP A 90 -12.75 9.74 -2.24
N LEU A 91 -12.14 9.55 -1.06
CA LEU A 91 -12.51 8.46 -0.17
C LEU A 91 -13.90 8.69 0.44
N PRO A 92 -14.78 7.67 0.49
CA PRO A 92 -16.06 7.79 1.16
C PRO A 92 -15.91 8.25 2.61
N GLY A 93 -16.65 9.30 2.96
CA GLY A 93 -16.65 9.84 4.31
C GLY A 93 -15.57 10.87 4.60
N VAL A 94 -14.68 11.22 3.66
CA VAL A 94 -13.79 12.39 3.80
C VAL A 94 -14.58 13.67 3.49
N VAL A 95 -14.45 14.66 4.37
CA VAL A 95 -15.09 15.98 4.24
C VAL A 95 -14.07 17.04 3.83
N GLU A 96 -12.87 16.97 4.40
CA GLU A 96 -11.82 17.96 4.17
C GLU A 96 -10.45 17.33 4.42
N VAL A 97 -9.45 17.71 3.61
CA VAL A 97 -8.04 17.44 3.87
C VAL A 97 -7.33 18.77 4.08
N ARG A 98 -6.68 18.92 5.23
CA ARG A 98 -5.91 20.12 5.59
C ARG A 98 -4.44 19.80 5.73
N HIS A 99 -3.61 20.49 4.97
CA HIS A 99 -2.15 20.37 5.07
C HIS A 99 -1.60 21.25 6.19
N HIS A 100 -0.53 20.78 6.82
CA HIS A 100 0.25 21.53 7.79
C HIS A 100 1.68 21.71 7.27
N GLU A 101 2.42 22.63 7.88
CA GLU A 101 3.82 22.86 7.53
C GLU A 101 4.64 21.56 7.68
N PRO A 102 5.33 21.10 6.63
CA PRO A 102 6.17 19.92 6.72
C PRO A 102 7.29 20.08 7.75
N ARG A 103 7.52 19.06 8.57
CA ARG A 103 8.55 19.07 9.58
C ARG A 103 9.81 18.41 9.06
N LYS A 104 10.95 19.09 9.10
CA LYS A 104 12.25 18.46 8.83
C LYS A 104 12.64 17.55 10.01
N THR A 105 12.94 16.29 9.72
CA THR A 105 13.33 15.28 10.72
C THR A 105 14.81 14.93 10.65
N ALA A 106 15.41 14.96 9.45
CA ALA A 106 16.84 14.77 9.26
C ALA A 106 17.38 15.62 8.10
N PHE A 107 18.67 15.45 7.75
CA PHE A 107 19.33 16.22 6.69
C PHE A 107 18.55 16.21 5.37
N ALA A 108 18.07 15.02 4.97
CA ALA A 108 17.26 14.78 3.79
C ALA A 108 16.00 13.98 4.14
N SER A 109 15.36 14.29 5.28
CA SER A 109 14.10 13.65 5.68
C SER A 109 13.08 14.65 6.21
N TYR A 110 11.81 14.44 5.85
CA TYR A 110 10.67 15.27 6.24
C TYR A 110 9.46 14.42 6.61
N ASP A 111 8.70 14.89 7.59
CA ASP A 111 7.32 14.50 7.83
C ASP A 111 6.40 15.52 7.17
N ALA A 112 5.72 15.12 6.10
CA ALA A 112 4.63 15.88 5.51
C ALA A 112 3.35 15.57 6.29
N THR A 113 2.77 16.59 6.94
CA THR A 113 1.68 16.40 7.90
C THR A 113 0.33 16.87 7.33
N ALA A 114 -0.70 16.05 7.50
CA ALA A 114 -2.07 16.39 7.11
C ALA A 114 -3.08 16.09 8.24
N THR A 115 -4.25 16.72 8.17
CA THR A 115 -5.45 16.33 8.92
C THR A 115 -6.53 15.96 7.92
N VAL A 116 -7.05 14.75 8.04
CA VAL A 116 -8.16 14.25 7.24
C VAL A 116 -9.40 14.30 8.11
N ARG A 117 -10.28 15.26 7.84
CA ARG A 117 -11.55 15.40 8.53
C ARG A 117 -12.58 14.49 7.87
N ALA A 118 -13.16 13.60 8.66
CA ALA A 118 -14.18 12.68 8.23
C ALA A 118 -15.59 13.18 8.60
N ASP A 119 -16.60 12.60 7.97
CA ASP A 119 -17.99 12.78 8.35
C ASP A 119 -18.21 12.17 9.75
N PRO A 120 -18.65 12.98 10.74
CA PRO A 120 -18.87 12.48 12.10
C PRO A 120 -20.01 11.45 12.19
N ALA A 121 -20.84 11.31 11.15
CA ALA A 121 -21.92 10.32 11.09
C ALA A 121 -21.44 8.92 10.66
N LEU A 122 -20.17 8.74 10.30
CA LEU A 122 -19.63 7.42 9.93
C LEU A 122 -19.78 6.43 11.09
N ASP A 123 -20.31 5.27 10.76
CA ASP A 123 -20.35 4.15 11.70
C ASP A 123 -18.94 3.59 11.96
N ARG A 124 -18.85 2.67 12.92
CA ARG A 124 -17.57 2.11 13.35
C ARG A 124 -16.82 1.36 12.25
N ALA A 125 -17.55 0.63 11.39
CA ALA A 125 -16.93 -0.14 10.32
C ALA A 125 -16.39 0.81 9.25
N ALA A 126 -17.19 1.79 8.83
CA ALA A 126 -16.78 2.80 7.86
C ALA A 126 -15.61 3.67 8.36
N ARG A 127 -15.54 3.96 9.66
CA ARG A 127 -14.37 4.63 10.27
C ARG A 127 -13.11 3.77 10.17
N ALA A 128 -13.20 2.46 10.43
CA ALA A 128 -12.07 1.55 10.30
C ALA A 128 -11.59 1.46 8.85
N ASP A 129 -12.51 1.28 7.91
CA ASP A 129 -12.21 1.23 6.47
C ASP A 129 -11.55 2.54 6.00
N LEU A 130 -12.05 3.68 6.46
CA LEU A 130 -11.47 4.99 6.14
C LEU A 130 -10.05 5.13 6.70
N VAL A 131 -9.83 4.82 7.98
CA VAL A 131 -8.50 4.91 8.61
C VAL A 131 -7.50 3.98 7.92
N GLU A 132 -7.92 2.77 7.52
CA GLU A 132 -7.10 1.85 6.75
C GLU A 132 -6.75 2.43 5.37
N ALA A 133 -7.74 3.00 4.67
CA ALA A 133 -7.54 3.62 3.36
C ALA A 133 -6.60 4.83 3.43
N VAL A 134 -6.72 5.67 4.47
CA VAL A 134 -5.82 6.80 4.72
C VAL A 134 -4.40 6.32 5.05
N SER A 135 -4.24 5.25 5.84
CA SER A 135 -2.94 4.66 6.14
C SER A 135 -2.24 4.14 4.89
N ARG A 136 -2.98 3.42 4.02
CA ARG A 136 -2.49 2.98 2.71
C ARG A 136 -2.09 4.17 1.83
N ALA A 137 -2.91 5.21 1.76
CA ALA A 137 -2.59 6.41 1.00
C ALA A 137 -1.33 7.12 1.53
N ALA A 138 -1.11 7.14 2.84
CA ALA A 138 0.09 7.70 3.46
C ALA A 138 1.35 6.90 3.10
N GLU A 139 1.26 5.57 3.11
CA GLU A 139 2.35 4.67 2.67
C GLU A 139 2.70 4.93 1.20
N ASP A 140 1.69 4.95 0.31
CA ASP A 140 1.86 5.11 -1.14
C ASP A 140 2.35 6.51 -1.56
N ALA A 141 1.95 7.54 -0.81
CA ALA A 141 2.34 8.93 -1.08
C ALA A 141 3.70 9.28 -0.48
N GLY A 142 4.23 8.49 0.46
CA GLY A 142 5.59 8.62 0.97
C GLY A 142 6.67 8.34 -0.10
N GLY A 143 7.93 8.44 0.31
CA GLY A 143 9.12 8.12 -0.50
C GLY A 143 10.14 9.25 -0.58
N ASN A 144 11.36 8.93 -1.04
CA ASN A 144 12.46 9.90 -1.24
C ASN A 144 12.75 10.81 -0.02
N GLY A 145 12.77 10.22 1.18
CA GLY A 145 12.99 10.93 2.44
C GLY A 145 11.76 11.66 2.98
N VAL A 146 10.62 11.61 2.30
CA VAL A 146 9.35 12.14 2.83
C VAL A 146 8.50 11.00 3.38
N ARG A 147 8.05 11.14 4.62
CA ARG A 147 7.00 10.31 5.22
C ARG A 147 5.72 11.13 5.31
N ILE A 148 4.59 10.56 4.93
CA ILE A 148 3.29 11.17 5.19
C ILE A 148 2.81 10.75 6.57
N VAL A 149 2.36 11.73 7.33
CA VAL A 149 1.81 11.56 8.66
C VAL A 149 0.48 12.29 8.71
N ALA A 150 -0.59 11.62 9.10
CA ALA A 150 -1.92 12.21 9.13
C ALA A 150 -2.57 12.12 10.51
N ILE A 151 -3.48 13.04 10.81
CA ILE A 151 -4.46 12.89 11.88
C ILE A 151 -5.82 12.68 11.22
N ALA A 152 -6.46 11.54 11.46
CA ALA A 152 -7.86 11.33 11.14
C ALA A 152 -8.72 12.00 12.23
N ASP A 153 -9.39 13.10 11.88
CA ASP A 153 -10.41 13.75 12.71
C ASP A 153 -11.77 13.10 12.40
N LEU A 154 -12.19 12.19 13.28
CA LEU A 154 -13.43 11.42 13.19
C LEU A 154 -14.51 12.02 14.11
N GLY A 155 -14.45 13.33 14.39
CA GLY A 155 -15.33 14.01 15.33
C GLY A 155 -14.80 13.93 16.76
N VAL A 156 -15.34 13.00 17.57
CA VAL A 156 -14.89 12.83 18.97
C VAL A 156 -13.58 12.06 19.09
N LEU A 157 -13.16 11.37 18.03
CA LEU A 157 -11.91 10.60 17.97
C LEU A 157 -10.92 11.29 17.05
N HIS A 158 -9.69 11.47 17.53
CA HIS A 158 -8.56 11.94 16.73
C HIS A 158 -7.48 10.86 16.72
N VAL A 159 -7.25 10.24 15.57
CA VAL A 159 -6.34 9.09 15.45
C VAL A 159 -5.13 9.47 14.61
N GLY A 160 -3.93 9.23 15.13
CA GLY A 160 -2.69 9.31 14.37
C GLY A 160 -2.60 8.20 13.35
N VAL A 161 -2.40 8.56 12.09
CA VAL A 161 -2.30 7.65 10.95
C VAL A 161 -0.92 7.78 10.32
N THR A 162 -0.23 6.66 10.19
CA THR A 162 1.04 6.53 9.48
C THR A 162 0.93 5.43 8.42
N GLY A 163 2.01 5.18 7.68
CA GLY A 163 2.09 4.02 6.79
C GLY A 163 2.13 2.67 7.52
N ASP A 164 2.41 2.66 8.84
CA ASP A 164 2.28 1.45 9.64
C ASP A 164 0.81 1.18 9.97
N ARG A 165 0.20 0.30 9.18
CA ARG A 165 -1.20 -0.10 9.32
C ARG A 165 -1.50 -0.76 10.67
N ALA A 166 -0.58 -1.56 11.19
CA ALA A 166 -0.80 -2.28 12.44
C ALA A 166 -0.81 -1.33 13.64
N VAL A 167 0.11 -0.36 13.69
CA VAL A 167 0.14 0.66 14.75
C VAL A 167 -1.07 1.58 14.62
N THR A 168 -1.42 1.99 13.40
CA THR A 168 -2.60 2.81 13.13
C THR A 168 -3.89 2.13 13.59
N GLU A 169 -4.07 0.84 13.29
CA GLU A 169 -5.21 0.04 13.75
C GLU A 169 -5.24 -0.03 15.28
N ARG A 170 -4.10 -0.29 15.94
CA ARG A 170 -4.01 -0.29 17.41
C ARG A 170 -4.45 1.04 18.02
N ARG A 171 -4.07 2.18 17.42
CA ARG A 171 -4.52 3.52 17.87
C ARG A 171 -6.03 3.70 17.73
N LEU A 172 -6.62 3.28 16.61
CA LEU A 172 -8.07 3.36 16.40
C LEU A 172 -8.83 2.48 17.40
N VAL A 173 -8.40 1.23 17.59
CA VAL A 173 -9.02 0.30 18.54
C VAL A 173 -8.93 0.82 19.97
N LEU A 174 -7.80 1.43 20.34
CA LEU A 174 -7.66 2.09 21.64
C LEU A 174 -8.61 3.29 21.77
N ALA A 175 -8.67 4.17 20.76
CA ALA A 175 -9.56 5.33 20.77
C ALA A 175 -11.03 4.93 20.96
N ASP A 176 -11.51 3.93 20.18
CA ASP A 176 -12.85 3.36 20.32
C ASP A 176 -13.10 2.70 21.69
N THR A 177 -12.05 2.18 22.32
CA THR A 177 -12.15 1.55 23.65
C THR A 177 -12.29 2.60 24.74
N LEU A 178 -11.50 3.67 24.65
CA LEU A 178 -11.52 4.76 25.62
C LEU A 178 -12.80 5.61 25.50
N ASP A 179 -13.32 5.81 24.29
CA ASP A 179 -14.56 6.55 24.05
C ASP A 179 -15.79 5.88 24.69
N ARG A 180 -15.75 4.56 24.87
CA ARG A 180 -16.80 3.81 25.56
C ARG A 180 -16.73 3.91 27.09
N ILE A 181 -15.70 4.54 27.65
CA ILE A 181 -15.62 4.79 29.09
C ILE A 181 -16.63 5.88 29.45
N GLY A 182 -17.53 5.59 30.39
CA GLY A 182 -18.55 6.53 30.84
C GLY A 182 -17.94 7.86 31.31
N GLY A 183 -18.40 8.96 30.72
CA GLY A 183 -17.92 10.30 31.02
C GLY A 183 -16.74 10.76 30.18
N VAL A 184 -16.26 9.99 29.20
CA VAL A 184 -15.35 10.49 28.16
C VAL A 184 -16.14 11.25 27.10
N THR A 185 -15.59 12.37 26.63
CA THR A 185 -16.22 13.24 25.61
C THR A 185 -15.40 13.40 24.34
N ALA A 186 -14.09 13.19 24.42
CA ALA A 186 -13.22 13.13 23.26
C ALA A 186 -11.97 12.31 23.58
N VAL A 187 -11.42 11.67 22.55
CA VAL A 187 -10.20 10.87 22.65
C VAL A 187 -9.26 11.23 21.53
N ARG A 188 -8.00 11.41 21.87
CA ARG A 188 -6.91 11.54 20.91
C ARG A 188 -5.87 10.46 21.17
N CYS A 189 -5.61 9.64 20.17
CA CYS A 189 -4.55 8.64 20.18
C CYS A 189 -3.59 8.94 19.03
N SER A 190 -2.46 9.60 19.33
CA SER A 190 -1.44 9.96 18.35
C SER A 190 -0.06 10.00 19.02
N TRP A 191 0.91 10.69 18.45
CA TRP A 191 2.12 11.16 19.15
C TRP A 191 1.84 12.51 19.82
N ALA A 192 2.76 12.94 20.69
CA ALA A 192 2.66 14.23 21.36
C ALA A 192 2.65 15.39 20.35
N ARG A 193 1.84 16.42 20.62
CA ARG A 193 1.69 17.54 19.69
C ARG A 193 3.01 18.30 19.58
N GLY A 194 3.50 18.49 18.35
CA GLY A 194 4.74 19.23 18.10
C GLY A 194 6.01 18.41 18.34
N THR A 195 5.90 17.10 18.61
CA THR A 195 7.04 16.18 18.53
C THR A 195 7.15 15.58 17.13
N GLU A 196 8.24 14.86 16.90
CA GLU A 196 8.35 13.98 15.73
C GLU A 196 7.29 12.87 15.80
N ALA A 197 6.74 12.49 14.65
CA ALA A 197 5.80 11.38 14.59
C ALA A 197 6.56 10.05 14.77
N SER A 198 6.01 9.17 15.58
CA SER A 198 6.63 7.88 15.91
C SER A 198 5.58 6.79 16.02
N ASP A 199 5.95 5.59 15.61
CA ASP A 199 5.16 4.36 15.72
C ASP A 199 5.64 3.46 16.87
N ASP A 200 6.65 3.89 17.62
CA ASP A 200 7.13 3.18 18.81
C ASP A 200 6.15 3.33 19.97
N ASP A 201 5.94 2.24 20.71
CA ASP A 201 4.91 2.19 21.77
C ASP A 201 5.10 3.28 22.85
N ALA A 202 6.35 3.57 23.24
CA ALA A 202 6.67 4.55 24.27
C ALA A 202 6.49 6.02 23.82
N ASP A 203 6.46 6.27 22.51
CA ASP A 203 6.32 7.62 21.95
C ASP A 203 4.84 7.99 21.70
N GLN A 204 3.92 7.06 21.97
CA GLN A 204 2.50 7.33 21.84
C GLN A 204 2.02 8.27 22.96
N SER A 205 1.08 9.14 22.64
CA SER A 205 0.43 10.09 23.54
C SER A 205 -1.08 9.97 23.39
N VAL A 206 -1.73 9.66 24.51
CA VAL A 206 -3.18 9.51 24.60
C VAL A 206 -3.74 10.63 25.46
N VAL A 207 -4.58 11.45 24.84
CA VAL A 207 -5.28 12.54 25.54
C VAL A 207 -6.76 12.22 25.58
N VAL A 208 -7.33 12.16 26.78
CA VAL A 208 -8.76 11.92 27.00
C VAL A 208 -9.38 13.15 27.65
N GLU A 209 -10.47 13.63 27.06
CA GLU A 209 -11.24 14.74 27.62
C GLU A 209 -12.46 14.19 28.36
N THR A 210 -12.68 14.68 29.58
CA THR A 210 -13.81 14.29 30.43
C THR A 210 -14.32 15.45 31.27
N PRO A 211 -15.64 15.71 31.34
CA PRO A 211 -16.23 16.63 32.30
C PRO A 211 -16.17 16.10 33.74
N GLY A 212 -15.75 14.85 33.95
CA GLY A 212 -15.61 14.23 35.27
C GLY A 212 -14.68 15.03 36.19
N ARG A 213 -15.14 15.33 37.40
CA ARG A 213 -14.40 16.08 38.42
C ARG A 213 -14.44 15.37 39.77
N GLY A 214 -13.52 15.73 40.66
CA GLY A 214 -13.49 15.22 42.03
C GLY A 214 -13.39 13.68 42.05
N LYS A 215 -14.30 13.02 42.78
CA LYS A 215 -14.25 11.57 43.01
C LYS A 215 -14.47 10.71 41.75
N ALA A 216 -15.06 11.27 40.69
CA ALA A 216 -15.29 10.56 39.44
C ALA A 216 -14.05 10.48 38.54
N LEU A 217 -13.07 11.37 38.74
CA LEU A 217 -11.89 11.46 37.86
C LEU A 217 -10.86 10.34 38.09
N PRO A 218 -10.47 9.96 39.33
CA PRO A 218 -9.45 8.92 39.53
C PRO A 218 -9.78 7.56 38.91
N PRO A 219 -11.03 7.07 38.95
CA PRO A 219 -11.40 5.83 38.24
C PRO A 219 -11.23 5.93 36.71
N ILE A 220 -11.59 7.08 36.11
CA ILE A 220 -11.42 7.31 34.66
C ILE A 220 -9.94 7.30 34.32
N VAL A 221 -9.12 8.06 35.06
CA VAL A 221 -7.66 8.09 34.89
C VAL A 221 -7.07 6.69 34.98
N ALA A 222 -7.38 5.95 36.05
CA ALA A 222 -6.88 4.60 36.24
C ALA A 222 -7.24 3.68 35.06
N ARG A 223 -8.48 3.74 34.57
CA ARG A 223 -8.92 2.91 33.46
C ARG A 223 -8.29 3.30 32.13
N VAL A 224 -8.21 4.59 31.83
CA VAL A 224 -7.55 5.10 30.62
C VAL A 224 -6.08 4.70 30.61
N THR A 225 -5.40 4.86 31.75
CA THR A 225 -4.00 4.43 31.89
C THR A 225 -3.86 2.92 31.71
N GLU A 226 -4.66 2.09 32.37
CA GLU A 226 -4.62 0.63 32.22
C GLU A 226 -4.81 0.20 30.76
N ASP A 227 -5.88 0.69 30.12
CA ASP A 227 -6.20 0.30 28.75
C ASP A 227 -5.13 0.79 27.75
N THR A 228 -4.56 1.98 27.98
CA THR A 228 -3.46 2.52 27.16
C THR A 228 -2.18 1.72 27.33
N GLN A 229 -1.71 1.49 28.57
CA GLN A 229 -0.46 0.79 28.85
C GLN A 229 -0.46 -0.66 28.37
N ARG A 230 -1.63 -1.28 28.25
CA ARG A 230 -1.79 -2.61 27.66
C ARG A 230 -1.59 -2.62 26.14
N VAL A 231 -1.96 -1.56 25.44
CA VAL A 231 -1.85 -1.47 23.96
C VAL A 231 -0.51 -0.87 23.55
N PHE A 232 -0.06 0.16 24.25
CA PHE A 232 1.19 0.89 24.03
C PHE A 232 1.93 1.04 25.37
N PRO A 233 2.75 0.04 25.76
CA PRO A 233 3.53 0.11 26.98
C PRO A 233 4.50 1.31 26.96
N GLY A 234 4.45 2.13 28.01
CA GLY A 234 5.28 3.32 28.15
C GLY A 234 4.70 4.59 27.51
N ALA A 235 3.53 4.52 26.87
CA ALA A 235 2.86 5.68 26.30
C ALA A 235 2.49 6.73 27.35
N ASP A 236 2.50 8.00 26.94
CA ASP A 236 2.03 9.12 27.74
C ASP A 236 0.50 9.16 27.80
N VAL A 237 -0.06 9.50 28.96
CA VAL A 237 -1.50 9.54 29.21
C VAL A 237 -1.88 10.82 29.92
N GLU A 238 -2.67 11.65 29.25
CA GLU A 238 -3.23 12.88 29.80
C GLU A 238 -4.76 12.78 29.86
N VAL A 239 -5.34 12.96 31.04
CA VAL A 239 -6.80 13.08 31.20
C VAL A 239 -7.11 14.48 31.71
N ARG A 240 -7.93 15.21 30.97
CA ARG A 240 -8.17 16.64 31.21
C ARG A 240 -9.64 17.02 31.02
N ALA A 241 -10.00 18.22 31.47
CA ALA A 241 -11.32 18.78 31.20
C ALA A 241 -11.45 19.18 29.71
N PRO A 242 -12.66 19.17 29.14
CA PRO A 242 -12.90 19.70 27.80
C PRO A 242 -12.53 21.18 27.73
N GLN A 243 -11.98 21.60 26.60
CA GLN A 243 -11.64 23.01 26.34
C GLN A 243 -12.87 23.82 25.91
#